data_AF-U6K3P6-F1
#
_entry.id   AF-U6K3P6-F1
#
_cell.length_a   1.000
_cell.length_b   1.000
_cell.length_c   1.000
_cell.angle_alpha   90.00
_cell.angle_beta   90.00
_cell.angle_gamma   90.00
#
_symmetry.space_group_name_H-M   'P 1'
#
loop_
_entity.id
_entity.type
_entity.pdbx_description
1 polymer ?
#
loop_
_entity_poly.entity_id
_entity_poly.type
_entity_poly.pdbx_seq_one_letter_code
_entity_poly.pdbx_strand_id
1 'polypeptide(L)'
;MAPSMILSVAGALLALGSATFSSAQNGEGLTTYTVTLGKEGECLTEIDEAREAAGLEKFVQPTADEPKKRLPLDTTKAAWDPLCKDLLSEGATRISREAISDFEEGTYAFNILSSSKVDCSETVDHWKGAHKNFEGLPPTYSANVEVYKDKLNVSFVAMYNPSSGATADCRLATCTEVVAEGRSGPESQNRQAFIFICMTTPDILVDNKAPFTQEEWNKISSAITGSAAVAFPSFIVVAMTVLSIAML
;
A
#
# COMPACT_ATOMS: atom_id res chain seq x y z
N MET A 1 -74.42 51.56 0.07
CA MET A 1 -75.35 51.20 -1.02
C MET A 1 -74.52 50.50 -2.07
N ALA A 2 -74.93 49.29 -2.45
CA ALA A 2 -74.28 48.44 -3.46
C ALA A 2 -74.38 49.08 -4.87
N PRO A 3 -73.72 48.57 -5.95
CA PRO A 3 -73.86 47.17 -6.37
C PRO A 3 -72.59 46.47 -6.89
N SER A 4 -72.67 45.15 -6.76
CA SER A 4 -71.94 44.15 -7.51
C SER A 4 -72.18 44.28 -9.02
N MET A 5 -71.16 43.97 -9.83
CA MET A 5 -71.37 43.44 -11.17
C MET A 5 -70.61 42.12 -11.32
N ILE A 6 -71.39 41.09 -11.65
CA ILE A 6 -70.98 39.75 -11.98
C ILE A 6 -70.84 39.71 -13.51
N LEU A 7 -69.70 39.26 -14.03
CA LEU A 7 -69.59 38.72 -15.38
C LEU A 7 -68.93 37.34 -15.31
N SER A 8 -69.73 36.30 -15.51
CA SER A 8 -69.27 34.98 -15.95
C SER A 8 -68.89 35.04 -17.43
N VAL A 9 -67.97 34.19 -17.89
CA VAL A 9 -68.13 33.25 -19.02
C VAL A 9 -66.83 32.48 -19.29
N ALA A 10 -67.00 31.16 -19.49
CA ALA A 10 -66.14 30.16 -20.13
C ALA A 10 -64.72 29.95 -19.56
N GLY A 11 -64.35 28.78 -19.04
CA GLY A 11 -64.69 27.44 -19.54
C GLY A 11 -63.59 26.92 -20.46
N ALA A 12 -62.39 26.67 -19.90
CA ALA A 12 -61.34 25.89 -20.53
C ALA A 12 -60.84 24.84 -19.53
N LEU A 13 -61.27 23.60 -19.72
CA LEU A 13 -60.72 22.42 -19.06
C LEU A 13 -59.27 22.23 -19.53
N LEU A 14 -58.30 22.66 -18.72
CA LEU A 14 -56.92 22.25 -18.85
C LEU A 14 -56.77 20.88 -18.18
N ALA A 15 -56.51 19.86 -18.99
CA ALA A 15 -56.10 18.55 -18.50
C ALA A 15 -54.77 18.70 -17.74
N LEU A 16 -54.83 18.53 -16.41
CA LEU A 16 -53.65 18.35 -15.58
C LEU A 16 -53.04 16.98 -15.94
N GLY A 17 -52.09 16.98 -16.86
CA GLY A 17 -51.16 15.89 -17.01
C GLY A 17 -50.35 15.79 -15.72
N SER A 18 -50.55 14.71 -14.97
CA SER A 18 -49.69 14.33 -13.86
C SER A 18 -48.29 14.08 -14.39
N ALA A 19 -47.46 15.12 -14.45
CA ALA A 19 -46.02 14.95 -14.55
C ALA A 19 -45.56 14.32 -13.24
N THR A 20 -45.58 12.99 -13.19
CA THR A 20 -44.72 12.24 -12.30
C THR A 20 -43.30 12.67 -12.66
N PHE A 21 -42.74 13.57 -11.86
CA PHE A 21 -41.30 13.70 -11.77
C PHE A 21 -40.79 12.38 -11.24
N SER A 22 -40.52 11.44 -12.16
CA SER A 22 -39.63 10.33 -11.90
C SER A 22 -38.27 10.96 -11.68
N SER A 23 -38.00 11.35 -10.44
CA SER A 23 -36.64 11.43 -9.94
C SER A 23 -36.03 10.08 -10.20
N ALA A 24 -35.24 9.98 -11.27
CA ALA A 24 -34.26 8.94 -11.41
C ALA A 24 -33.32 9.11 -10.20
N GLN A 25 -33.65 8.42 -9.11
CA GLN A 25 -32.64 8.07 -8.13
C GLN A 25 -31.61 7.28 -8.94
N ASN A 26 -30.48 7.92 -9.22
CA ASN A 26 -29.24 7.21 -9.44
C ASN A 26 -29.04 6.34 -8.19
N GLY A 27 -29.55 5.11 -8.23
CA GLY A 27 -29.15 4.08 -7.32
C GLY A 27 -27.68 3.84 -7.58
N GLU A 28 -26.82 4.42 -6.75
CA GLU A 28 -25.56 3.79 -6.40
C GLU A 28 -25.91 2.37 -5.94
N GLY A 29 -25.93 1.43 -6.88
CA GLY A 29 -25.96 0.03 -6.54
C GLY A 29 -24.76 -0.21 -5.65
N LEU A 30 -25.00 -0.69 -4.43
CA LEU A 30 -23.97 -0.98 -3.46
C LEU A 30 -23.03 -2.04 -4.05
N THR A 31 -21.93 -1.59 -4.66
CA THR A 31 -20.87 -2.50 -5.11
C THR A 31 -20.28 -3.13 -3.86
N THR A 32 -20.25 -4.45 -3.83
CA THR A 32 -19.61 -5.22 -2.75
C THR A 32 -18.46 -6.03 -3.33
N TYR A 33 -17.52 -6.43 -2.48
CA TYR A 33 -16.36 -7.20 -2.89
C TYR A 33 -16.31 -8.54 -2.16
N THR A 34 -15.73 -9.53 -2.82
CA THR A 34 -15.28 -10.76 -2.17
C THR A 34 -13.77 -10.83 -2.27
N VAL A 35 -13.11 -11.24 -1.18
CA VAL A 35 -11.67 -11.48 -1.15
C VAL A 35 -11.40 -12.97 -1.07
N THR A 36 -10.39 -13.40 -1.82
CA THR A 36 -9.75 -14.71 -1.64
C THR A 36 -8.30 -14.48 -1.26
N LEU A 37 -7.85 -15.13 -0.18
CA LEU A 37 -6.45 -15.12 0.24
C LEU A 37 -5.73 -16.38 -0.25
N GLY A 38 -4.52 -16.20 -0.77
CA GLY A 38 -3.62 -17.26 -1.17
C GLY A 38 -2.95 -17.94 0.03
N LYS A 39 -1.90 -18.72 -0.25
CA LYS A 39 -1.15 -19.45 0.78
C LYS A 39 -0.47 -18.49 1.75
N GLU A 40 -0.39 -18.90 3.01
CA GLU A 40 0.41 -18.25 4.02
C GLU A 40 1.90 -18.38 3.67
N GLY A 41 2.67 -17.32 3.92
CA GLY A 41 4.10 -17.30 3.68
C GLY A 41 4.51 -17.24 2.21
N GLU A 42 3.62 -16.78 1.32
CA GLU A 42 3.96 -16.56 -0.10
C GLU A 42 5.17 -15.61 -0.21
N CYS A 43 6.17 -16.00 -1.01
CA CYS A 43 7.45 -15.30 -1.20
C CYS A 43 8.35 -15.12 0.03
N LEU A 44 8.08 -15.77 1.18
CA LEU A 44 8.96 -15.64 2.35
C LEU A 44 10.37 -16.15 2.08
N THR A 45 10.56 -17.16 1.23
CA THR A 45 11.89 -17.66 0.87
C THR A 45 12.77 -16.55 0.30
N GLU A 46 12.30 -15.86 -0.75
CA GLU A 46 13.04 -14.80 -1.44
C GLU A 46 13.19 -13.54 -0.57
N ILE A 47 12.17 -13.23 0.23
CA ILE A 47 12.21 -12.14 1.22
C ILE A 47 13.29 -12.42 2.26
N ASP A 48 13.33 -13.64 2.81
CA ASP A 48 14.30 -14.04 3.83
C ASP A 48 15.72 -14.09 3.28
N GLU A 49 15.92 -14.54 2.04
CA GLU A 49 17.23 -14.46 1.38
C GLU A 49 17.75 -13.02 1.29
N ALA A 50 16.87 -12.06 0.98
CA ALA A 50 17.24 -10.64 0.96
C ALA A 50 17.58 -10.10 2.36
N ARG A 51 16.86 -10.55 3.40
CA ARG A 51 17.09 -10.19 4.80
C ARG A 51 18.40 -10.76 5.33
N GLU A 52 18.65 -12.04 5.09
CA GLU A 52 19.89 -12.71 5.49
C GLU A 52 21.11 -12.07 4.84
N ALA A 53 21.01 -11.66 3.57
CA ALA A 53 22.07 -10.90 2.90
C ALA A 53 22.40 -9.56 3.59
N ALA A 54 21.43 -8.96 4.28
CA ALA A 54 21.60 -7.77 5.12
C ALA A 54 21.94 -8.09 6.59
N GLY A 55 22.19 -9.36 6.92
CA GLY A 55 22.49 -9.81 8.28
C GLY A 55 21.31 -9.74 9.24
N LEU A 56 20.08 -9.73 8.73
CA LEU A 56 18.85 -9.78 9.52
C LEU A 56 18.36 -11.23 9.65
N GLU A 57 17.66 -11.52 10.75
CA GLU A 57 16.98 -12.81 10.95
C GLU A 57 15.86 -13.01 9.92
N LYS A 58 15.60 -14.28 9.57
CA LYS A 58 14.40 -14.67 8.82
C LYS A 58 13.14 -14.21 9.55
N PHE A 59 12.10 -13.89 8.78
CA PHE A 59 10.79 -13.72 9.37
C PHE A 59 10.27 -15.05 9.91
N VAL A 60 9.57 -14.98 11.04
CA VAL A 60 8.78 -16.09 11.55
C VAL A 60 7.37 -16.00 10.97
N GLN A 61 6.87 -17.06 10.32
CA GLN A 61 5.48 -17.11 9.90
C GLN A 61 4.59 -17.19 11.16
N PRO A 62 3.68 -16.21 11.38
CA PRO A 62 2.79 -16.21 12.52
C PRO A 62 1.78 -17.36 12.44
N THR A 63 1.42 -17.89 13.61
CA THR A 63 0.47 -19.02 13.72
C THR A 63 -0.96 -18.56 13.94
N ALA A 64 -1.92 -19.49 13.86
CA ALA A 64 -3.34 -19.19 14.12
C ALA A 64 -3.64 -18.65 15.53
N ASP A 65 -2.77 -18.93 16.50
CA ASP A 65 -2.91 -18.44 17.88
C ASP A 65 -2.38 -16.99 18.05
N GLU A 66 -1.86 -16.38 16.98
CA GLU A 66 -1.32 -15.02 16.95
C GLU A 66 -2.08 -14.13 15.93
N PRO A 67 -3.41 -13.96 16.06
CA PRO A 67 -4.23 -13.28 15.05
C PRO A 67 -3.78 -11.84 14.76
N LYS A 68 -3.21 -11.15 15.76
CA LYS A 68 -2.71 -9.78 15.62
C LYS A 68 -1.46 -9.62 14.76
N LYS A 69 -0.81 -10.73 14.42
CA LYS A 69 0.37 -10.76 13.55
C LYS A 69 0.01 -11.19 12.13
N ARG A 70 -1.28 -11.39 11.85
CA ARG A 70 -1.79 -11.96 10.60
C ARG A 70 -2.62 -10.94 9.85
N LEU A 71 -2.64 -11.09 8.53
CA LEU A 71 -3.54 -10.31 7.68
C LEU A 71 -5.00 -10.55 8.10
N PRO A 72 -5.88 -9.53 7.96
CA PRO A 72 -7.30 -9.70 8.24
C PRO A 72 -7.88 -10.89 7.48
N LEU A 73 -8.77 -11.65 8.12
CA LEU A 73 -9.47 -12.74 7.45
C LEU A 73 -10.19 -12.19 6.21
N ASP A 74 -10.27 -13.00 5.15
CA ASP A 74 -10.95 -12.66 3.89
C ASP A 74 -12.42 -12.20 4.05
N THR A 75 -13.07 -12.70 5.10
CA THR A 75 -14.44 -12.33 5.50
C THR A 75 -14.54 -10.96 6.21
N THR A 76 -13.43 -10.31 6.52
CA THR A 76 -13.37 -9.03 7.25
C THR A 76 -13.63 -7.85 6.31
N LYS A 77 -14.88 -7.66 5.91
CA LYS A 77 -15.28 -6.65 4.92
C LYS A 77 -14.80 -5.22 5.22
N ALA A 78 -14.84 -4.79 6.48
CA ALA A 78 -14.40 -3.44 6.87
C ALA A 78 -12.94 -3.17 6.48
N ALA A 79 -12.06 -4.17 6.62
CA ALA A 79 -10.67 -4.06 6.20
C ALA A 79 -10.53 -4.11 4.68
N TRP A 80 -11.18 -5.08 4.02
CA TRP A 80 -10.92 -5.37 2.62
C TRP A 80 -11.69 -4.51 1.61
N ASP A 81 -12.92 -4.07 1.93
CA ASP A 81 -13.77 -3.33 0.97
C ASP A 81 -13.11 -2.01 0.50
N PRO A 82 -12.51 -1.17 1.37
CA PRO A 82 -11.80 0.03 0.93
C PRO A 82 -10.62 -0.27 0.01
N LEU A 83 -9.81 -1.28 0.35
CA LEU A 83 -8.69 -1.73 -0.47
C LEU A 83 -9.15 -2.24 -1.84
N CYS A 84 -10.16 -3.11 -1.87
CA CYS A 84 -10.70 -3.66 -3.10
C CYS A 84 -11.31 -2.58 -3.99
N LYS A 85 -12.00 -1.59 -3.40
CA LYS A 85 -12.52 -0.44 -4.13
C LYS A 85 -11.41 0.36 -4.81
N ASP A 86 -10.33 0.67 -4.09
CA ASP A 86 -9.18 1.39 -4.64
C ASP A 86 -8.50 0.59 -5.76
N LEU A 87 -8.27 -0.71 -5.56
CA LEU A 87 -7.61 -1.58 -6.53
C LEU A 87 -8.40 -1.78 -7.83
N LEU A 88 -9.73 -1.80 -7.75
CA LEU A 88 -10.63 -1.96 -8.90
C LEU A 88 -11.02 -0.64 -9.55
N SER A 89 -10.48 0.49 -9.07
CA SER A 89 -10.62 1.78 -9.72
C SER A 89 -9.80 1.81 -11.02
N GLU A 90 -10.30 2.52 -12.03
CA GLU A 90 -9.60 2.63 -13.32
C GLU A 90 -8.23 3.29 -13.13
N GLY A 91 -7.17 2.65 -13.63
CA GLY A 91 -5.81 3.18 -13.54
C GLY A 91 -5.20 3.11 -12.14
N ALA A 92 -5.68 2.22 -11.26
CA ALA A 92 -5.09 1.99 -9.96
C ALA A 92 -3.60 1.57 -10.08
N THR A 93 -2.70 2.50 -9.75
CA THR A 93 -1.25 2.24 -9.65
C THR A 93 -0.73 2.39 -8.22
N ARG A 94 -1.60 2.77 -7.28
CA ARG A 94 -1.26 3.03 -5.88
C ARG A 94 -2.47 2.75 -4.99
N ILE A 95 -2.18 2.45 -3.73
CA ILE A 95 -3.18 2.23 -2.68
C ILE A 95 -3.12 3.41 -1.72
N SER A 96 -4.27 4.00 -1.42
CA SER A 96 -4.36 5.10 -0.45
C SER A 96 -4.00 4.61 0.95
N ARG A 97 -3.64 5.51 1.87
CA ARG A 97 -3.40 5.12 3.27
C ARG A 97 -4.71 4.71 3.94
N GLU A 98 -5.78 5.37 3.55
CA GLU A 98 -7.14 5.20 4.01
C GLU A 98 -7.68 3.81 3.64
N ALA A 99 -7.30 3.27 2.48
CA ALA A 99 -7.70 1.94 2.03
C ALA A 99 -7.27 0.78 2.94
N ILE A 100 -6.29 1.01 3.82
CA ILE A 100 -5.77 0.00 4.75
C ILE A 100 -5.84 0.47 6.21
N SER A 101 -6.63 1.51 6.52
CA SER A 101 -6.70 2.06 7.88
C SER A 101 -7.17 1.06 8.93
N ASP A 102 -7.97 0.09 8.49
CA ASP A 102 -8.59 -0.94 9.33
C ASP A 102 -7.77 -2.23 9.37
N PHE A 103 -6.57 -2.23 8.78
CA PHE A 103 -5.58 -3.28 8.97
C PHE A 103 -4.95 -3.10 10.37
N GLU A 104 -4.67 -4.21 11.05
CA GLU A 104 -4.15 -4.21 12.42
C GLU A 104 -2.68 -3.70 12.53
N GLU A 105 -2.05 -3.86 13.70
CA GLU A 105 -0.72 -3.34 14.02
C GLU A 105 0.39 -4.00 13.18
N GLY A 106 1.04 -3.25 12.30
CA GLY A 106 2.19 -3.71 11.55
C GLY A 106 2.61 -2.73 10.47
N THR A 107 3.74 -3.03 9.83
CA THR A 107 4.15 -2.31 8.62
C THR A 107 3.85 -3.19 7.41
N TYR A 108 3.17 -2.62 6.42
CA TYR A 108 2.66 -3.37 5.29
C TYR A 108 3.46 -3.11 4.01
N ALA A 109 3.94 -4.20 3.39
CA ALA A 109 4.49 -4.19 2.05
C ALA A 109 3.44 -4.64 1.04
N PHE A 110 3.42 -4.00 -0.13
CA PHE A 110 2.46 -4.24 -1.20
C PHE A 110 3.13 -4.32 -2.56
N ASN A 111 2.53 -5.11 -3.46
CA ASN A 111 2.77 -5.07 -4.89
C ASN A 111 1.43 -5.30 -5.61
N ILE A 112 0.99 -4.33 -6.44
CA ILE A 112 -0.22 -4.49 -7.26
C ILE A 112 0.16 -5.32 -8.48
N LEU A 113 -0.56 -6.42 -8.71
CA LEU A 113 -0.23 -7.38 -9.76
C LEU A 113 -1.23 -7.29 -10.91
N SER A 114 -0.73 -7.56 -12.12
CA SER A 114 -1.56 -7.65 -13.33
C SER A 114 -2.28 -9.01 -13.47
N SER A 115 -1.91 -10.00 -12.65
CA SER A 115 -2.49 -11.34 -12.65
C SER A 115 -2.42 -11.99 -11.27
N SER A 116 -3.08 -13.14 -11.10
CA SER A 116 -3.01 -13.94 -9.88
C SER A 116 -1.69 -14.68 -9.65
N LYS A 117 -0.67 -14.45 -10.49
CA LYS A 117 0.65 -15.06 -10.34
C LYS A 117 1.58 -14.08 -9.65
N VAL A 118 2.13 -14.49 -8.50
CA VAL A 118 3.18 -13.73 -7.80
C VAL A 118 4.54 -14.18 -8.33
N ASP A 119 5.33 -13.23 -8.80
CA ASP A 119 6.77 -13.44 -9.04
C ASP A 119 7.52 -12.89 -7.82
N CYS A 120 8.00 -13.81 -6.98
CA CYS A 120 8.63 -13.46 -5.72
C CYS A 120 9.97 -12.75 -5.89
N SER A 121 10.76 -13.14 -6.91
CA SER A 121 12.02 -12.48 -7.21
C SER A 121 11.76 -11.06 -7.72
N GLU A 122 10.85 -10.89 -8.67
CA GLU A 122 10.52 -9.58 -9.22
C GLU A 122 9.95 -8.66 -8.14
N THR A 123 9.13 -9.20 -7.22
CA THR A 123 8.59 -8.44 -6.10
C THR A 123 9.68 -7.95 -5.14
N VAL A 124 10.60 -8.84 -4.74
CA VAL A 124 11.72 -8.48 -3.88
C VAL A 124 12.62 -7.45 -4.56
N ASP A 125 12.91 -7.62 -5.85
CA ASP A 125 13.72 -6.66 -6.61
C ASP A 125 13.03 -5.31 -6.78
N HIS A 126 11.71 -5.31 -6.99
CA HIS A 126 10.90 -4.11 -7.04
C HIS A 126 11.01 -3.33 -5.72
N TRP A 127 10.82 -4.00 -4.58
CA TRP A 127 10.96 -3.40 -3.25
C TRP A 127 12.40 -2.92 -2.97
N LYS A 128 13.43 -3.72 -3.29
CA LYS A 128 14.84 -3.30 -3.18
C LYS A 128 15.13 -2.04 -4.00
N GLY A 129 14.47 -1.90 -5.15
CA GLY A 129 14.57 -0.71 -6.02
C GLY A 129 14.19 0.60 -5.33
N ALA A 130 13.45 0.57 -4.21
CA ALA A 130 13.14 1.74 -3.40
C ALA A 130 14.35 2.31 -2.65
N HIS A 131 15.44 1.54 -2.48
CA HIS A 131 16.66 1.98 -1.80
C HIS A 131 17.17 3.33 -2.33
N LYS A 132 17.11 3.53 -3.66
CA LYS A 132 17.53 4.76 -4.34
C LYS A 132 16.72 6.00 -3.95
N ASN A 133 15.55 5.83 -3.34
CA ASN A 133 14.68 6.93 -2.91
C ASN A 133 15.12 7.50 -1.54
N PHE A 134 16.12 6.89 -0.90
CA PHE A 134 16.70 7.35 0.36
C PHE A 134 18.12 7.90 0.11
N GLU A 135 18.35 9.17 0.47
CA GLU A 135 19.66 9.85 0.34
C GLU A 135 20.68 9.44 1.43
N GLY A 136 20.33 8.44 2.25
CA GLY A 136 21.08 8.01 3.43
C GLY A 136 20.19 7.19 4.35
N LEU A 137 20.51 7.17 5.65
CA LEU A 137 19.67 6.52 6.66
C LEU A 137 18.23 7.02 6.54
N PRO A 138 17.22 6.12 6.41
CA PRO A 138 15.83 6.55 6.35
C PRO A 138 15.47 7.45 7.54
N PRO A 139 14.79 8.57 7.29
CA PRO A 139 14.55 9.59 8.30
C PRO A 139 13.66 9.08 9.44
N THR A 140 13.60 9.83 10.53
CA THR A 140 12.61 9.59 11.57
C THR A 140 11.19 9.56 10.99
N TYR A 141 10.42 8.53 11.33
CA TYR A 141 9.06 8.39 10.83
C TYR A 141 8.12 9.42 11.47
N SER A 142 7.28 9.99 10.62
CA SER A 142 5.98 10.59 10.97
C SER A 142 5.08 10.53 9.74
N ALA A 143 3.76 10.61 9.94
CA ALA A 143 2.79 10.57 8.85
C ALA A 143 2.98 11.63 7.74
N ASN A 144 3.66 12.74 8.05
CA ASN A 144 3.86 13.87 7.13
C ASN A 144 5.17 13.81 6.33
N VAL A 145 6.08 12.91 6.67
CA VAL A 145 7.37 12.78 5.99
C VAL A 145 7.14 12.20 4.59
N GLU A 146 7.58 12.93 3.56
CA GLU A 146 7.25 12.65 2.17
C GLU A 146 7.71 11.27 1.69
N VAL A 147 8.91 10.84 2.09
CA VAL A 147 9.45 9.55 1.66
C VAL A 147 8.57 8.37 2.08
N TYR A 148 7.80 8.49 3.17
CA TYR A 148 6.89 7.45 3.67
C TYR A 148 5.45 7.55 3.13
N LYS A 149 5.18 8.52 2.24
CA LYS A 149 3.92 8.55 1.49
C LYS A 149 3.96 7.61 0.29
N ASP A 150 5.15 7.32 -0.22
CA ASP A 150 5.35 6.31 -1.24
C ASP A 150 5.28 4.91 -0.63
N LYS A 151 4.30 4.12 -1.10
CA LYS A 151 4.08 2.75 -0.62
C LYS A 151 5.23 1.82 -0.98
N LEU A 152 5.97 2.10 -2.06
CA LEU A 152 7.16 1.31 -2.41
C LEU A 152 8.26 1.49 -1.36
N ASN A 153 8.44 2.71 -0.84
CA ASN A 153 9.39 2.99 0.23
C ASN A 153 8.96 2.33 1.55
N VAL A 154 7.66 2.32 1.85
CA VAL A 154 7.12 1.60 3.01
C VAL A 154 7.31 0.08 2.85
N SER A 155 7.07 -0.49 1.68
CA SER A 155 7.32 -1.91 1.39
C SER A 155 8.77 -2.30 1.61
N PHE A 156 9.69 -1.46 1.14
CA PHE A 156 11.12 -1.64 1.38
C PHE A 156 11.47 -1.64 2.87
N VAL A 157 10.93 -0.68 3.64
CA VAL A 157 11.16 -0.60 5.08
C VAL A 157 10.58 -1.82 5.81
N ALA A 158 9.37 -2.26 5.43
CA ALA A 158 8.72 -3.42 6.00
C ALA A 158 9.51 -4.72 5.75
N MET A 159 10.01 -4.92 4.53
CA MET A 159 10.80 -6.11 4.14
C MET A 159 12.07 -6.25 5.00
N TYR A 160 12.73 -5.14 5.32
CA TYR A 160 13.95 -5.11 6.12
C TYR A 160 13.72 -4.87 7.61
N ASN A 161 12.53 -5.18 8.15
CA ASN A 161 12.24 -4.97 9.56
C ASN A 161 13.28 -5.66 10.49
N PRO A 162 14.07 -4.90 11.29
CA PRO A 162 15.25 -5.43 11.99
C PRO A 162 14.90 -6.00 13.36
N SER A 163 13.63 -5.96 13.76
CA SER A 163 13.19 -6.43 15.07
C SER A 163 13.54 -7.91 15.24
N SER A 164 14.16 -8.27 16.36
CA SER A 164 14.45 -9.67 16.67
C SER A 164 13.15 -10.47 16.78
N GLY A 165 13.13 -11.64 16.14
CA GLY A 165 11.91 -12.47 16.05
C GLY A 165 10.76 -11.81 15.30
N ALA A 166 11.05 -10.88 14.38
CA ALA A 166 10.02 -10.28 13.53
C ALA A 166 9.22 -11.35 12.79
N THR A 167 7.92 -11.12 12.61
CA THR A 167 7.03 -12.01 11.88
C THR A 167 6.63 -11.39 10.55
N ALA A 168 6.24 -12.24 9.59
CA ALA A 168 5.61 -11.79 8.36
C ALA A 168 4.47 -12.72 7.93
N ASP A 169 3.28 -12.16 7.68
CA ASP A 169 2.18 -12.87 7.00
C ASP A 169 2.03 -12.30 5.59
N CYS A 170 2.53 -13.06 4.61
CA CYS A 170 2.56 -12.69 3.20
C CYS A 170 1.59 -13.55 2.38
N ARG A 171 0.70 -12.90 1.63
CA ARG A 171 -0.31 -13.57 0.81
C ARG A 171 -0.63 -12.80 -0.47
N LEU A 172 -1.04 -13.53 -1.50
CA LEU A 172 -1.83 -12.97 -2.59
C LEU A 172 -3.25 -12.72 -2.09
N ALA A 173 -3.77 -11.51 -2.21
CA ALA A 173 -5.19 -11.21 -2.07
C ALA A 173 -5.81 -10.93 -3.44
N THR A 174 -6.95 -11.56 -3.71
CA THR A 174 -7.72 -11.34 -4.94
C THR A 174 -9.05 -10.67 -4.58
N CYS A 175 -9.23 -9.44 -5.01
CA CYS A 175 -10.49 -8.72 -4.90
C CYS A 175 -11.34 -9.02 -6.13
N THR A 176 -12.58 -9.47 -5.92
CA THR A 176 -13.57 -9.68 -6.99
C THR A 176 -14.77 -8.78 -6.75
N GLU A 177 -15.13 -7.99 -7.76
CA GLU A 177 -16.35 -7.16 -7.73
C GLU A 177 -17.59 -8.04 -7.80
N VAL A 178 -18.55 -7.80 -6.91
CA VAL A 178 -19.87 -8.42 -6.94
C VAL A 178 -20.90 -7.36 -7.31
N VAL A 179 -21.46 -7.50 -8.51
CA VAL A 179 -22.54 -6.62 -9.00
C VAL A 179 -23.88 -7.16 -8.50
N ALA A 180 -24.69 -6.30 -7.86
CA ALA A 180 -26.04 -6.67 -7.44
C ALA A 180 -26.90 -7.12 -8.64
N GLU A 181 -27.68 -8.19 -8.43
CA GLU A 181 -28.54 -8.77 -9.47
C GLU A 181 -29.49 -7.70 -10.06
N GLY A 182 -29.39 -7.47 -11.37
CA GLY A 182 -30.21 -6.47 -12.09
C GLY A 182 -29.47 -5.68 -13.17
N ARG A 183 -28.13 -5.71 -13.21
CA ARG A 183 -27.30 -5.14 -14.29
C ARG A 183 -26.76 -6.24 -15.22
N SER A 184 -27.66 -6.98 -15.87
CA SER A 184 -27.29 -8.04 -16.83
C SER A 184 -27.00 -7.43 -18.21
N GLY A 185 -25.85 -6.78 -18.35
CA GLY A 185 -25.25 -6.48 -19.66
C GLY A 185 -24.28 -7.59 -20.08
N PRO A 186 -23.94 -7.72 -21.38
CA PRO A 186 -23.02 -8.75 -21.91
C PRO A 186 -21.57 -8.63 -21.40
N GLU A 187 -21.29 -7.67 -20.52
CA GLU A 187 -19.98 -7.33 -19.94
C GLU A 187 -19.91 -7.64 -18.44
N SER A 188 -20.79 -8.51 -17.92
CA SER A 188 -20.83 -8.92 -16.51
C SER A 188 -19.70 -9.90 -16.13
N GLN A 189 -18.47 -9.65 -16.58
CA GLN A 189 -17.31 -10.30 -15.97
C GLN A 189 -17.04 -9.59 -14.65
N ASN A 190 -17.11 -10.32 -13.54
CA ASN A 190 -16.71 -9.80 -12.25
C ASN A 190 -15.26 -9.32 -12.36
N ARG A 191 -15.04 -8.00 -12.28
CA ARG A 191 -13.71 -7.42 -12.37
C ARG A 191 -12.87 -7.94 -11.20
N GLN A 192 -11.62 -8.29 -11.50
CA GLN A 192 -10.67 -8.78 -10.50
C GLN A 192 -9.47 -7.84 -10.42
N ALA A 193 -8.98 -7.66 -9.20
CA ALA A 193 -7.71 -7.02 -8.93
C ALA A 193 -6.89 -7.92 -8.00
N PHE A 194 -5.58 -7.92 -8.23
CA PHE A 194 -4.64 -8.80 -7.55
C PHE A 194 -3.62 -7.95 -6.81
N ILE A 195 -3.37 -8.28 -5.55
CA ILE A 195 -2.37 -7.62 -4.75
C ILE A 195 -1.58 -8.66 -3.96
N PHE A 196 -0.26 -8.61 -4.05
CA PHE A 196 0.58 -9.29 -3.08
C PHE A 196 0.81 -8.35 -1.90
N ILE A 197 0.54 -8.84 -0.70
CA ILE A 197 0.59 -8.07 0.53
C ILE A 197 1.31 -8.86 1.62
N CYS A 198 2.20 -8.19 2.34
CA CYS A 198 2.86 -8.71 3.53
C CYS A 198 2.61 -7.77 4.70
N MET A 199 2.19 -8.32 5.83
CA MET A 199 2.20 -7.63 7.12
C MET A 199 3.46 -8.04 7.88
N THR A 200 4.30 -7.09 8.29
CA THR A 200 5.42 -7.37 9.20
C THR A 200 5.16 -6.81 10.59
N THR A 201 5.56 -7.58 11.61
CA THR A 201 5.30 -7.25 13.02
C THR A 201 6.59 -7.48 13.83
N PRO A 202 6.94 -6.58 14.78
CA PRO A 202 6.22 -5.37 15.19
C PRO A 202 6.24 -4.28 14.11
N ASP A 203 5.34 -3.30 14.24
CA ASP A 203 5.36 -2.10 13.38
C ASP A 203 6.70 -1.37 13.56
N ILE A 204 7.41 -1.15 12.45
CA ILE A 204 8.70 -0.46 12.42
C ILE A 204 8.54 1.05 12.15
N LEU A 205 7.41 1.47 11.57
CA LEU A 205 7.11 2.88 11.31
C LEU A 205 6.42 3.52 12.51
N VAL A 206 7.13 3.56 13.63
CA VAL A 206 6.65 4.19 14.87
C VAL A 206 6.96 5.68 14.90
N ASP A 207 5.98 6.50 15.24
CA ASP A 207 6.13 7.95 15.31
C ASP A 207 7.34 8.39 16.13
N ASN A 208 8.10 9.34 15.57
CA ASN A 208 9.32 9.90 16.15
C ASN A 208 10.48 8.89 16.34
N LYS A 209 10.46 7.76 15.63
CA LYS A 209 11.59 6.82 15.56
C LYS A 209 12.06 6.60 14.13
N ALA A 210 13.36 6.53 13.92
CA ALA A 210 13.90 6.05 12.65
C ALA A 210 13.68 4.53 12.55
N PRO A 211 13.35 4.00 11.36
CA PRO A 211 13.09 2.56 11.22
C PRO A 211 14.36 1.72 11.41
N PHE A 212 15.53 2.28 11.07
CA PHE A 212 16.81 1.60 11.17
C PHE A 212 17.81 2.42 11.98
N THR A 213 18.75 1.73 12.60
CA THR A 213 20.01 2.30 13.06
C THR A 213 20.96 2.48 11.87
N GLN A 214 22.03 3.27 12.07
CA GLN A 214 23.06 3.43 11.05
C GLN A 214 23.75 2.11 10.67
N GLU A 215 23.94 1.22 11.65
CA GLU A 215 24.58 -0.08 11.40
C GLU A 215 23.71 -0.98 10.53
N GLU A 216 22.42 -1.12 10.87
CA GLU A 216 21.45 -1.88 10.07
C GLU A 216 21.35 -1.32 8.65
N TRP A 217 21.27 0.01 8.52
CA TRP A 217 21.21 0.66 7.20
C TRP A 217 22.45 0.40 6.34
N ASN A 218 23.64 0.40 6.95
CA ASN A 218 24.87 0.09 6.24
C ASN A 218 24.87 -1.35 5.71
N LYS A 219 24.40 -2.31 6.52
CA LYS A 219 24.29 -3.72 6.11
C LYS A 219 23.25 -3.90 4.99
N ILE A 220 22.07 -3.29 5.13
CA ILE A 220 21.01 -3.29 4.10
C ILE A 220 21.54 -2.69 2.80
N SER A 221 22.16 -1.52 2.86
CA SER A 221 22.70 -0.84 1.67
C SER A 221 23.78 -1.69 1.00
N SER A 222 24.70 -2.28 1.78
CA SER A 222 25.74 -3.16 1.24
C SER A 222 25.18 -4.41 0.57
N ALA A 223 24.09 -4.98 1.11
CA ALA A 223 23.42 -6.14 0.53
C ALA A 223 22.77 -5.82 -0.83
N ILE A 224 22.31 -4.59 -1.02
CA ILE A 224 21.60 -4.15 -2.23
C ILE A 224 22.57 -3.69 -3.31
N THR A 225 23.57 -2.87 -2.97
CA THR A 225 24.51 -2.34 -3.96
C THR A 225 25.56 -3.37 -4.39
N GLY A 226 25.60 -4.53 -3.72
CA GLY A 226 26.74 -5.42 -3.72
C GLY A 226 27.93 -4.78 -3.01
N SER A 227 28.87 -5.60 -2.52
CA SER A 227 30.13 -5.14 -1.93
C SER A 227 31.08 -4.52 -2.96
N ALA A 228 30.64 -3.49 -3.69
CA ALA A 228 31.56 -2.45 -4.11
C ALA A 228 31.76 -1.58 -2.88
N ALA A 229 32.94 -1.65 -2.25
CA ALA A 229 33.33 -0.68 -1.25
C ALA A 229 33.05 0.72 -1.83
N VAL A 230 31.99 1.37 -1.36
CA VAL A 230 31.80 2.79 -1.60
C VAL A 230 32.99 3.41 -0.88
N ALA A 231 34.01 3.76 -1.66
CA ALA A 231 35.09 4.59 -1.19
C ALA A 231 34.42 5.91 -0.79
N PHE A 232 34.04 6.01 0.49
CA PHE A 232 33.78 7.29 1.12
C PHE A 232 34.98 8.16 0.74
N PRO A 233 34.80 9.34 0.14
CA PRO A 233 35.91 10.24 -0.12
C PRO A 233 36.52 10.56 1.24
N SER A 234 37.58 9.85 1.58
CA SER A 234 38.42 10.19 2.72
C SER A 234 38.96 11.56 2.35
N PHE A 235 38.57 12.59 3.09
CA PHE A 235 39.16 13.91 2.95
C PHE A 235 40.68 13.74 3.14
N ILE A 236 41.42 13.71 2.03
CA ILE A 236 42.88 13.65 2.05
C ILE A 236 43.32 15.02 2.56
N VAL A 237 43.63 15.10 3.85
CA VAL A 237 44.33 16.24 4.43
C VAL A 237 45.78 16.15 3.93
N VAL A 238 46.08 16.88 2.84
CA VAL A 238 47.44 17.01 2.34
C VAL A 238 48.22 17.93 3.29
N ALA A 239 49.08 17.34 4.12
CA ALA A 239 50.07 18.08 4.90
C ALA A 239 51.23 18.48 3.98
N MET A 240 51.33 19.75 3.61
CA MET A 240 52.50 20.30 2.92
C MET A 240 53.62 20.59 3.94
N THR A 241 54.62 19.71 4.01
CA THR A 241 55.90 20.02 4.66
C THR A 241 56.86 20.62 3.64
N VAL A 242 57.15 21.91 3.77
CA VAL A 242 58.17 22.60 2.98
C VAL A 242 59.53 22.31 3.61
N LEU A 243 60.33 21.41 3.01
CA LEU A 243 61.76 21.29 3.35
C LEU A 243 62.55 22.23 2.44
N SER A 244 62.95 23.38 2.98
CA SER A 244 63.97 24.23 2.36
C SER A 244 65.35 23.59 2.54
N ILE A 245 65.92 23.07 1.45
CA ILE A 245 67.34 22.72 1.38
C ILE A 245 68.12 23.99 1.07
N ALA A 246 68.99 24.42 1.97
CA ALA A 246 70.07 25.34 1.66
C ALA A 246 71.40 24.64 1.99
N MET A 247 72.16 24.30 0.94
CA MET A 247 73.59 24.08 1.02
C MET A 247 74.27 25.11 0.11
N LEU A 248 74.92 26.10 0.74
CA LEU A 248 76.25 26.65 0.47
C LEU A 248 76.40 27.98 1.22
#